data_AF-A0A814N6D2-F1
#
_entry.id   AF-A0A814N6D2-F1
#
_cell.length_a   1.000
_cell.length_b   1.000
_cell.length_c   1.000
_cell.angle_alpha   90.00
_cell.angle_beta   90.00
_cell.angle_gamma   90.00
#
_symmetry.space_group_name_H-M   'P 1'
#
loop_
_entity.id
_entity.type
_entity.pdbx_description
1 polymer ?
#
loop_
_entity_poly.entity_id
_entity_poly.type
_entity_poly.pdbx_seq_one_letter_code
_entity_poly.pdbx_strand_id
1 'polypeptide(L)'
;MWTTTEFIVFQRNIFSVLMPIIIVAGTLGSILNIIVFSISKKLRSSPCSLYFIFASIGYVIYLNIVALLRYLQISFNIDPSIQWSWFCKLRYYAIGFLLMLPRSYMLLAAIDR
;
A
#
# COMPACT_ATOMS: atom_id res chain seq x y z
N MET A 1 -20.08 -29.33 -1.64
CA MET A 1 -18.61 -29.31 -1.76
C MET A 1 -18.29 -28.36 -2.90
N TRP A 2 -17.79 -27.17 -2.61
CA TRP A 2 -17.46 -26.19 -3.65
C TRP A 2 -16.25 -26.70 -4.44
N THR A 3 -16.35 -26.73 -5.76
CA THR A 3 -15.23 -27.05 -6.65
C THR A 3 -14.21 -25.92 -6.61
N THR A 4 -12.93 -26.24 -6.81
CA THR A 4 -11.82 -25.26 -6.72
C THR A 4 -11.97 -24.06 -7.66
N THR A 5 -12.70 -24.22 -8.76
CA THR A 5 -12.98 -23.18 -9.75
C THR A 5 -13.94 -22.10 -9.23
N GLU A 6 -14.98 -22.49 -8.51
CA GLU A 6 -15.99 -21.56 -7.96
C GLU A 6 -15.36 -20.60 -6.94
N PHE A 7 -14.45 -21.12 -6.11
CA PHE A 7 -13.71 -20.31 -5.15
C PHE A 7 -12.80 -19.26 -5.81
N ILE A 8 -12.12 -19.61 -6.91
CA ILE A 8 -11.22 -18.70 -7.61
C ILE A 8 -12.01 -17.55 -8.25
N VAL A 9 -13.17 -17.85 -8.85
CA VAL A 9 -14.05 -16.85 -9.46
C VAL A 9 -14.61 -15.91 -8.39
N PHE A 10 -15.06 -16.46 -7.26
CA PHE A 10 -15.53 -15.67 -6.12
C PHE A 10 -14.46 -14.74 -5.56
N GLN A 11 -13.25 -15.25 -5.35
CA GLN A 11 -12.11 -14.46 -4.87
C GLN A 11 -11.77 -13.33 -5.84
N ARG A 12 -11.75 -13.61 -7.16
CA ARG A 12 -11.48 -12.60 -8.19
C ARG A 12 -12.53 -11.50 -8.18
N ASN A 13 -13.80 -11.85 -8.07
CA ASN A 13 -14.90 -10.87 -8.10
C ASN A 13 -14.84 -9.92 -6.88
N ILE A 14 -14.63 -10.47 -5.68
CA ILE A 14 -14.42 -9.65 -4.47
C ILE A 14 -13.20 -8.75 -4.63
N PHE A 15 -12.09 -9.31 -5.09
CA PHE A 15 -10.84 -8.57 -5.24
C PHE A 15 -11.00 -7.39 -6.22
N SER A 16 -11.70 -7.61 -7.34
CA SER A 16 -11.89 -6.58 -8.36
C SER A 16 -12.73 -5.39 -7.87
N VAL A 17 -13.67 -5.61 -6.94
CA VAL A 17 -14.51 -4.53 -6.40
C VAL A 17 -13.85 -3.87 -5.19
N LEU A 18 -13.30 -4.66 -4.26
CA LEU A 18 -12.78 -4.16 -3.00
C LEU A 18 -11.45 -3.41 -3.17
N MET A 19 -10.59 -3.91 -4.05
CA MET A 19 -9.25 -3.35 -4.20
C MET A 19 -9.22 -1.89 -4.69
N PRO A 20 -9.98 -1.46 -5.72
CA PRO A 20 -9.98 -0.06 -6.13
C PRO A 20 -10.50 0.86 -5.02
N ILE A 21 -11.49 0.41 -4.23
CA ILE A 21 -11.99 1.16 -3.06
C ILE A 21 -10.88 1.37 -2.04
N ILE A 22 -10.12 0.31 -1.71
CA ILE A 22 -8.98 0.40 -0.79
C ILE A 22 -7.89 1.32 -1.33
N ILE A 23 -7.60 1.27 -2.64
CA ILE A 23 -6.57 2.13 -3.25
C ILE A 23 -7.00 3.60 -3.16
N VAL A 24 -8.24 3.93 -3.53
CA VAL A 24 -8.75 5.31 -3.47
C VAL A 24 -8.85 5.80 -2.02
N ALA A 25 -9.48 5.04 -1.13
CA ALA A 25 -9.65 5.44 0.27
C ALA A 25 -8.29 5.53 0.99
N GLY A 26 -7.40 4.57 0.75
CA GLY A 26 -6.07 4.53 1.35
C GLY A 26 -5.15 5.64 0.84
N THR A 27 -5.21 6.00 -0.45
CA THR A 27 -4.45 7.13 -0.98
C THR A 27 -4.98 8.46 -0.45
N LEU A 28 -6.30 8.67 -0.46
CA LEU A 28 -6.90 9.88 0.12
C LEU A 28 -6.57 10.03 1.61
N GLY A 29 -6.73 8.96 2.40
CA GLY A 29 -6.40 8.99 3.83
C GLY A 29 -4.93 9.28 4.09
N SER A 30 -4.03 8.69 3.31
CA SER A 30 -2.59 8.93 3.45
C SER A 30 -2.18 10.35 3.03
N ILE A 31 -2.80 10.91 1.98
CA ILE A 31 -2.59 12.30 1.56
C ILE A 31 -3.09 13.26 2.63
N LEU A 32 -4.29 13.03 3.17
CA LEU A 32 -4.84 13.85 4.25
C LEU A 32 -3.93 13.83 5.48
N ASN A 33 -3.39 12.66 5.86
CA ASN A 33 -2.41 12.58 6.95
C ASN A 33 -1.18 13.45 6.66
N ILE A 34 -0.57 13.32 5.47
CA ILE A 34 0.60 14.13 5.09
C ILE A 34 0.27 15.63 5.19
N ILE A 35 -0.90 16.05 4.70
CA ILE A 35 -1.34 17.45 4.74
C ILE A 35 -1.51 17.94 6.18
N VAL A 36 -2.24 17.20 7.02
CA VAL A 36 -2.52 17.57 8.41
C VAL A 36 -1.22 17.70 9.21
N PHE A 37 -0.31 16.74 9.09
CA PHE A 37 0.99 16.78 9.77
C PHE A 37 1.91 17.86 9.19
N SER A 38 1.80 18.20 7.90
CA SER A 38 2.63 19.24 7.27
C SER A 38 2.17 20.66 7.63
N ILE A 39 0.86 20.90 7.75
CA ILE A 39 0.27 22.21 8.08
C ILE A 39 0.41 22.51 9.57
N SER A 40 0.31 21.50 10.43
CA SER A 40 0.30 21.68 11.88
C SER A 40 1.69 21.98 12.44
N LYS A 41 2.05 23.26 12.53
CA LYS A 41 3.32 23.73 13.14
C LYS A 41 3.52 23.22 14.58
N LYS A 42 2.44 23.04 15.35
CA LYS A 42 2.49 22.46 16.70
C LYS A 42 2.88 20.98 16.72
N LEU A 43 2.49 20.20 15.71
CA LEU A 43 2.81 18.77 15.64
C LEU A 43 4.24 18.54 15.16
N ARG A 44 4.75 19.41 14.28
CA ARG A 44 6.12 19.36 13.71
C ARG A 44 7.23 19.53 14.75
N SER A 45 6.89 19.95 15.97
CA SER A 45 7.82 20.03 17.09
C SER A 45 8.16 18.67 17.71
N SER A 46 7.37 17.63 17.41
CA SER A 46 7.59 16.26 17.91
C SER A 46 8.21 15.36 16.82
N PRO A 47 9.25 14.58 17.15
CA PRO A 47 9.81 13.58 16.22
C PRO A 47 8.77 12.55 15.78
N CYS A 48 7.84 12.16 16.66
CA CYS A 48 6.65 11.37 16.38
C CYS A 48 5.91 11.79 15.08
N SER A 49 5.71 13.09 14.85
CA SER A 49 4.99 13.58 13.65
C SER A 49 5.72 13.28 12.33
N LEU A 50 7.06 13.30 12.33
CA LEU A 50 7.86 12.97 11.15
C LEU A 50 7.73 11.48 10.82
N TYR A 51 7.74 10.60 11.83
CA TYR A 51 7.52 9.17 11.62
C TYR A 51 6.15 8.89 10.99
N PHE A 52 5.10 9.58 11.41
CA PHE A 52 3.77 9.45 10.80
C PHE A 52 3.72 9.94 9.35
N ILE A 53 4.45 11.02 9.01
CA ILE A 53 4.58 11.49 7.63
C ILE A 53 5.29 10.43 6.78
N PHE A 54 6.44 9.92 7.23
CA PHE A 54 7.19 8.90 6.49
C PHE A 54 6.40 7.59 6.35
N ALA A 55 5.65 7.18 7.37
CA ALA A 55 4.73 6.04 7.28
C ALA A 55 3.66 6.27 6.21
N SER A 56 3.04 7.47 6.19
CA SER A 56 2.00 7.81 5.22
C SER A 56 2.54 7.85 3.79
N ILE A 57 3.75 8.38 3.57
CA ILE A 57 4.44 8.34 2.28
C ILE A 57 4.69 6.89 1.84
N GLY A 58 5.16 6.04 2.77
CA GLY A 58 5.37 4.62 2.51
C GLY A 58 4.08 3.91 2.07
N TYR A 59 2.94 4.21 2.72
CA TYR A 59 1.64 3.67 2.32
C TYR A 59 1.18 4.16 0.94
N VAL A 60 1.39 5.45 0.60
CA VAL A 60 1.07 5.97 -0.74
C VAL A 60 1.88 5.23 -1.81
N ILE A 61 3.18 5.05 -1.61
CA ILE A 61 4.06 4.36 -2.56
C ILE A 61 3.64 2.89 -2.70
N TYR A 62 3.36 2.21 -1.58
CA TYR A 62 2.88 0.83 -1.59
C TYR A 62 1.56 0.69 -2.35
N LEU A 63 0.58 1.55 -2.09
CA LEU A 63 -0.73 1.50 -2.75
C LEU A 63 -0.62 1.76 -4.26
N ASN A 64 0.17 2.74 -4.67
CA ASN A 64 0.30 3.11 -6.08
C ASN A 64 1.13 2.12 -6.90
N ILE A 65 2.19 1.54 -6.33
CA ILE A 65 3.07 0.64 -7.07
C ILE A 65 2.60 -0.81 -6.88
N VAL A 66 2.61 -1.31 -5.65
CA VAL A 66 2.36 -2.73 -5.39
C VAL A 66 0.90 -3.09 -5.58
N ALA A 67 0.01 -2.30 -4.98
CA ALA A 67 -1.41 -2.62 -4.96
C ALA A 67 -2.02 -2.44 -6.36
N LEU A 68 -1.69 -1.34 -7.05
CA LEU A 68 -2.13 -1.13 -8.43
C LEU A 68 -1.65 -2.21 -9.41
N LEU A 69 -0.39 -2.63 -9.33
CA LEU A 69 0.13 -3.71 -10.19
C LEU A 69 -0.59 -5.04 -9.93
N ARG A 70 -0.90 -5.34 -8.65
CA ARG A 70 -1.67 -6.53 -8.30
C ARG A 70 -3.12 -6.45 -8.80
N TYR A 71 -3.72 -5.26 -8.78
CA TYR A 71 -5.04 -5.01 -9.37
C TYR A 71 -5.04 -5.26 -10.88
N LEU A 72 -4.09 -4.68 -11.61
CA LEU A 72 -3.95 -4.88 -13.06
C LEU A 72 -3.79 -6.36 -13.43
N GLN A 73 -2.97 -7.08 -12.67
CA GLN A 73 -2.76 -8.50 -12.86
C GLN A 73 -4.06 -9.31 -12.67
N ILE A 74 -4.77 -9.11 -11.56
CA ILE A 74 -5.92 -9.94 -11.21
C ILE A 74 -7.16 -9.57 -12.02
N SER A 75 -7.39 -8.28 -12.27
CA SER A 75 -8.60 -7.80 -12.96
C SER A 75 -8.45 -7.74 -14.48
N PHE A 76 -7.28 -7.37 -14.99
CA PHE A 76 -7.05 -7.17 -16.43
C PHE A 76 -6.11 -8.21 -17.06
N ASN A 77 -5.52 -9.11 -16.28
CA ASN A 77 -4.53 -10.09 -16.76
C ASN A 77 -3.31 -9.41 -17.41
N ILE A 78 -2.99 -8.18 -16.99
CA ILE A 78 -1.84 -7.42 -17.46
C ILE A 78 -0.72 -7.61 -16.44
N ASP A 79 0.25 -8.44 -16.81
CA ASP A 79 1.42 -8.73 -15.97
C ASP A 79 2.71 -8.17 -16.61
N PRO A 80 3.12 -6.94 -16.25
CA PRO A 80 4.39 -6.37 -16.74
C PRO A 80 5.62 -7.16 -16.27
N SER A 81 5.44 -7.99 -15.24
CA SER A 81 6.46 -8.90 -14.71
C SER A 81 6.84 -10.02 -15.68
N ILE A 82 5.96 -10.37 -16.63
CA ILE A 82 6.21 -11.41 -17.64
C ILE A 82 7.15 -10.88 -18.73
N GLN A 83 7.03 -9.60 -19.08
CA GLN A 83 7.92 -8.97 -20.06
C GLN A 83 9.33 -8.82 -19.50
N TRP A 84 9.48 -8.35 -18.26
CA TRP A 84 10.80 -7.96 -17.72
C TRP A 84 11.13 -8.69 -16.40
N SER A 85 12.11 -9.59 -16.45
CA SER A 85 12.55 -10.40 -15.30
C SER A 85 13.09 -9.58 -14.12
N TRP A 86 13.74 -8.44 -14.41
CA TRP A 86 14.23 -7.51 -13.38
C TRP A 86 13.07 -6.87 -12.60
N PHE A 87 11.96 -6.55 -13.28
CA PHE A 87 10.79 -5.93 -12.68
C PHE A 87 10.07 -6.88 -11.71
N CYS A 88 10.04 -8.18 -12.05
CA CYS A 88 9.49 -9.21 -11.16
C CYS A 88 10.25 -9.29 -9.83
N LYS A 89 11.60 -9.29 -9.88
CA LYS A 89 12.44 -9.29 -8.67
C LYS A 89 12.28 -8.00 -7.85
N LEU A 90 12.26 -6.84 -8.53
CA LEU A 90 12.04 -5.55 -7.89
C LEU A 90 10.68 -5.51 -7.19
N ARG A 91 9.62 -6.01 -7.84
CA ARG A 91 8.27 -6.09 -7.27
C ARG A 91 8.24 -6.93 -6.00
N TYR A 92 8.87 -8.10 -6.01
CA TYR A 92 8.91 -8.99 -4.85
C TYR A 92 9.63 -8.33 -3.66
N TYR A 93 10.77 -7.69 -3.92
CA TYR A 93 11.51 -6.94 -2.90
C TYR A 93 10.71 -5.73 -2.40
N ALA A 94 10.11 -4.96 -3.31
CA ALA A 94 9.31 -3.79 -2.99
C ALA A 94 8.09 -4.14 -2.14
N ILE A 95 7.41 -5.26 -2.39
CA ILE A 95 6.31 -5.74 -1.56
C ILE A 95 6.77 -5.91 -0.11
N GLY A 96 7.83 -6.69 0.13
CA GLY A 96 8.32 -6.95 1.48
C GLY A 96 8.81 -5.67 2.17
N PHE A 97 9.65 -4.91 1.49
CA PHE A 97 10.27 -3.71 2.04
C PHE A 97 9.24 -2.60 2.35
N LEU A 98 8.35 -2.29 1.40
CA LEU A 98 7.34 -1.23 1.55
C LEU A 98 6.22 -1.61 2.53
N LEU A 99 6.00 -2.90 2.81
CA LEU A 99 5.09 -3.32 3.88
C LEU A 99 5.70 -3.15 5.27
N MET A 100 7.01 -3.38 5.43
CA MET A 100 7.68 -3.27 6.72
C MET A 100 7.97 -1.82 7.09
N LEU A 101 8.41 -0.99 6.14
CA LEU A 101 8.76 0.41 6.33
C LEU A 101 7.73 1.23 7.15
N PRO A 102 6.46 1.33 6.74
CA PRO A 102 5.48 2.14 7.45
C PRO A 102 5.11 1.55 8.82
N ARG A 103 5.17 0.22 8.99
CA ARG A 103 4.95 -0.44 10.28
C ARG A 103 6.08 -0.12 11.27
N SER A 104 7.32 -0.16 10.80
CA SER A 104 8.48 0.21 11.61
C SER A 104 8.41 1.67 12.05
N TYR A 105 7.98 2.59 11.17
CA TYR A 105 7.79 3.99 11.56
C TYR A 105 6.65 4.19 12.56
N MET A 106 5.54 3.45 12.43
CA MET A 106 4.47 3.48 13.45
C MET A 106 4.97 2.94 14.79
N LEU A 107 5.81 1.92 14.79
CA LEU A 107 6.38 1.34 16.00
C LEU A 107 7.38 2.30 16.66
N LEU A 108 8.25 2.95 15.88
CA LEU A 108 9.13 4.01 16.36
C LEU A 108 8.32 5.19 16.93
N ALA A 109 7.24 5.59 16.28
CA ALA A 109 6.35 6.63 16.77
C ALA A 109 5.67 6.27 18.10
N ALA A 110 5.40 4.98 18.33
CA ALA A 110 4.85 4.48 19.59
C ALA A 110 5.89 4.40 20.71
N ILE A 111 7.16 4.16 20.37
CA ILE A 111 8.27 4.16 21.34
C ILE A 111 8.67 5.59 21.74
N ASP A 112 8.59 6.54 20.80
CA ASP A 112 8.91 7.96 21.01
C ASP A 112 7.88 8.68 21.91
N ARG A 113 6.70 8.09 22.09
CA ARG A 113 5.58 8.65 22.85
C ARG A 113 5.55 8.14 24.29
#